data_AF-A0A755S5R2-F1
#
_entry.id   AF-A0A755S5R2-F1
#
_cell.length_a   1.000
_cell.length_b   1.000
_cell.length_c   1.000
_cell.angle_alpha   90.00
_cell.angle_beta   90.00
_cell.angle_gamma   90.00
#
_symmetry.space_group_name_H-M   'P 1'
#
loop_
_entity.id
_entity.type
_entity.pdbx_description
1 polymer ?
#
loop_
_entity_poly.entity_id
_entity_poly.type
_entity_poly.pdbx_seq_one_letter_code
_entity_poly.pdbx_strand_id
1 'polypeptide(L)'
;MAHQNALAAAQAKAKAARDALTLRLTQESNARIHNTYVNPAIAGAHANNMAMQAEAARLGAAKAAARAREKAEQEARQAEAELLAQQEAERQAAAAVAAARVKAEADARAVAEAEARAAAEAAARAKAEAEARAAEEAAARAKAEAEARAAAEAAARAKAEAEARAAAEAAAKAKAEADAEARLREQENRTRLSMEMNVTPPVPVYTPEMVQKAESAMIQPDIMALPFIPRMMNLSVASRGVIAMTPEASELTGNTFVRAASVLSEWVAATETMAATATAGVLVATFWSQEAGKGSDRVPGRDMEALFATQAILLNGGNIEALQPGMDSVELPVRAYLAEENGHLALRLLKTGTGGLPAVVRILDAVRDPETGLDKIIVPGLNGRRDREVLVNPSADGLPREWFPGHGDAVPQTPLSHDMSVKPAVEDTDAPLAVDILAVPAPEQMQDFIYWQVFPDGSSVRPVYVVMTPDTQGPVRELVSVPRKPGYRYQ
;
A
#
# COMPACT_ATOMS: atom_id res chain seq x y z
N MET A 1 -47.67 67.54 111.52
CA MET A 1 -46.90 67.83 112.76
C MET A 1 -45.99 66.64 113.09
N ALA A 2 -44.95 66.40 112.27
CA ALA A 2 -44.18 65.15 112.25
C ALA A 2 -43.47 64.79 113.58
N HIS A 3 -43.21 65.78 114.44
CA HIS A 3 -42.59 65.55 115.74
C HIS A 3 -43.55 64.94 116.79
N GLN A 4 -44.87 65.19 116.69
CA GLN A 4 -45.86 64.63 117.62
C GLN A 4 -46.11 63.14 117.38
N ASN A 5 -46.11 62.68 116.12
CA ASN A 5 -46.31 61.27 115.79
C ASN A 5 -45.12 60.39 116.23
N ALA A 6 -43.90 60.91 116.20
CA ALA A 6 -42.72 60.21 116.73
C ALA A 6 -42.77 60.05 118.26
N LEU A 7 -43.30 61.05 118.99
CA LEU A 7 -43.46 61.00 120.43
C LEU A 7 -44.50 59.93 120.85
N ALA A 8 -45.62 59.83 120.13
CA ALA A 8 -46.66 58.84 120.39
C ALA A 8 -46.16 57.39 120.16
N ALA A 9 -45.37 57.17 119.11
CA ALA A 9 -44.77 55.86 118.83
C ALA A 9 -43.74 55.45 119.91
N ALA A 10 -42.93 56.40 120.40
CA ALA A 10 -41.98 56.15 121.49
C ALA A 10 -42.69 55.83 122.82
N GLN A 11 -43.78 56.53 123.13
CA GLN A 11 -44.59 56.27 124.33
C GLN A 11 -45.28 54.89 124.31
N ALA A 12 -45.79 54.46 123.14
CA ALA A 12 -46.40 53.13 123.00
C ALA A 12 -45.39 52.00 123.22
N LYS A 13 -44.16 52.15 122.71
CA LYS A 13 -43.09 51.17 122.88
C LYS A 13 -42.60 51.09 124.34
N ALA A 14 -42.53 52.23 125.03
CA ALA A 14 -42.20 52.28 126.46
C ALA A 14 -43.28 51.62 127.33
N LYS A 15 -44.56 51.79 127.00
CA LYS A 15 -45.67 51.15 127.71
C LYS A 15 -45.63 49.62 127.58
N ALA A 16 -45.42 49.10 126.38
CA ALA A 16 -45.32 47.65 126.15
C ALA A 16 -44.14 47.01 126.91
N ALA A 17 -42.98 47.69 126.98
CA ALA A 17 -41.83 47.21 127.74
C ALA A 17 -42.09 47.18 129.27
N ARG A 18 -42.82 48.17 129.79
CA ARG A 18 -43.19 48.22 131.22
C ARG A 18 -44.16 47.11 131.60
N ASP A 19 -45.15 46.84 130.74
CA ASP A 19 -46.16 45.82 131.01
C ASP A 19 -45.55 44.41 131.00
N ALA A 20 -44.59 44.15 130.09
CA ALA A 20 -43.83 42.89 130.08
C ALA A 20 -42.95 42.69 131.33
N LEU A 21 -42.31 43.75 131.84
CA LEU A 21 -41.51 43.70 133.06
C LEU A 21 -42.38 43.39 134.30
N THR A 22 -43.57 43.98 134.36
CA THR A 22 -44.51 43.82 135.48
C THR A 22 -45.03 42.38 135.55
N LEU A 23 -45.34 41.77 134.40
CA LEU A 23 -45.77 40.37 134.35
C LEU A 23 -44.67 39.42 134.83
N ARG A 24 -43.41 39.66 134.45
CA ARG A 24 -42.26 38.84 134.87
C ARG A 24 -42.01 38.93 136.38
N LEU A 25 -42.05 40.14 136.96
CA LEU A 25 -41.90 40.34 138.39
C LEU A 25 -43.02 39.68 139.21
N THR A 26 -44.25 39.68 138.69
CA THR A 26 -45.39 39.03 139.35
C THR A 26 -45.22 37.50 139.36
N GLN A 27 -44.72 36.93 138.27
CA GLN A 27 -44.45 35.50 138.18
C GLN A 27 -43.28 35.07 139.09
N GLU A 28 -42.20 35.86 139.17
CA GLU A 28 -41.10 35.59 140.10
C GLU A 28 -41.52 35.77 141.58
N SER A 29 -42.38 36.75 141.89
CA SER A 29 -42.90 36.93 143.25
C SER A 29 -43.76 35.76 143.70
N ASN A 30 -44.63 35.25 142.83
CA ASN A 30 -45.49 34.10 143.15
C ASN A 30 -44.69 32.79 143.30
N ALA A 31 -43.60 32.63 142.54
CA ALA A 31 -42.67 31.50 142.73
C ALA A 31 -41.92 31.56 144.08
N ARG A 32 -41.80 32.74 144.71
CA ARG A 32 -41.09 32.93 145.97
C ARG A 32 -41.98 32.84 147.22
N ILE A 33 -43.27 33.11 147.13
CA ILE A 33 -44.21 33.12 148.28
C ILE A 33 -44.72 31.72 148.65
N HIS A 34 -44.74 30.75 147.72
CA HIS A 34 -45.20 29.39 148.03
C HIS A 34 -44.21 28.53 148.84
N ASN A 35 -43.06 29.10 149.24
CA ASN A 35 -42.04 28.41 150.03
C ASN A 35 -41.78 29.10 151.37
N THR A 36 -42.78 29.30 152.24
CA THR A 36 -42.55 29.25 153.71
C THR A 36 -43.85 29.33 154.55
N TYR A 37 -44.00 28.34 155.43
CA TYR A 37 -44.78 28.33 156.68
C TYR A 37 -46.32 28.35 156.63
N VAL A 38 -46.93 27.18 156.87
CA VAL A 38 -48.04 27.08 157.84
C VAL A 38 -47.97 25.74 158.61
N ASN A 39 -47.60 25.85 159.89
CA ASN A 39 -47.86 24.95 161.02
C ASN A 39 -49.35 25.15 161.48
N PRO A 40 -50.00 24.44 162.44
CA PRO A 40 -49.74 23.18 163.16
C PRO A 40 -51.00 22.26 163.27
N ALA A 41 -50.82 21.02 163.75
CA ALA A 41 -51.73 20.25 164.62
C ALA A 41 -53.27 20.09 164.37
N ILE A 42 -53.85 20.54 163.25
CA ILE A 42 -55.23 20.17 162.80
C ILE A 42 -55.17 19.49 161.40
N ALA A 43 -54.02 18.95 161.04
CA ALA A 43 -53.77 18.33 159.72
C ALA A 43 -54.30 16.90 159.57
N GLY A 44 -54.75 16.25 160.64
CA GLY A 44 -55.19 14.84 160.60
C GLY A 44 -56.59 14.61 160.03
N ALA A 45 -57.54 15.53 160.25
CA ALA A 45 -58.95 15.30 159.92
C ALA A 45 -59.39 15.93 158.58
N HIS A 46 -58.74 17.00 158.12
CA HIS A 46 -59.11 17.72 156.90
C HIS A 46 -58.49 17.13 155.61
N ALA A 47 -57.41 16.35 155.74
CA ALA A 47 -56.70 15.71 154.63
C ALA A 47 -57.50 14.55 153.99
N ASN A 48 -58.25 13.78 154.78
CA ASN A 48 -59.00 12.63 154.28
C ASN A 48 -60.23 13.02 153.44
N ASN A 49 -60.88 14.15 153.74
CA ASN A 49 -62.10 14.56 153.01
C ASN A 49 -61.79 15.26 151.67
N MET A 50 -60.69 16.01 151.57
CA MET A 50 -60.23 16.63 150.32
C MET A 50 -59.65 15.62 149.33
N ALA A 51 -59.02 14.54 149.80
CA ALA A 51 -58.49 13.49 148.95
C ALA A 51 -59.59 12.78 148.15
N MET A 52 -60.76 12.51 148.77
CA MET A 52 -61.86 11.80 148.11
C MET A 52 -62.53 12.65 147.01
N GLN A 53 -62.68 13.97 147.20
CA GLN A 53 -63.22 14.86 146.16
C GLN A 53 -62.24 15.09 145.01
N ALA A 54 -60.93 15.18 145.29
CA ALA A 54 -59.91 15.30 144.26
C ALA A 54 -59.81 14.04 143.37
N GLU A 55 -60.01 12.86 143.94
CA GLU A 55 -59.98 11.59 143.19
C GLU A 55 -61.21 11.41 142.29
N ALA A 56 -62.40 11.82 142.75
CA ALA A 56 -63.63 11.81 141.94
C ALA A 56 -63.54 12.74 140.72
N ALA A 57 -62.96 13.94 140.88
CA ALA A 57 -62.73 14.87 139.77
C ALA A 57 -61.69 14.35 138.76
N ARG A 58 -60.65 13.65 139.25
CA ARG A 58 -59.59 13.07 138.40
C ARG A 58 -60.11 11.91 137.54
N LEU A 59 -60.99 11.07 138.10
CA LEU A 59 -61.67 9.99 137.38
C LEU A 59 -62.65 10.52 136.31
N GLY A 60 -63.36 11.61 136.59
CA GLY A 60 -64.24 12.28 135.61
C GLY A 60 -63.46 12.88 134.42
N ALA A 61 -62.36 13.58 134.70
CA ALA A 61 -61.48 14.15 133.67
C ALA A 61 -60.78 13.07 132.83
N ALA A 62 -60.35 11.96 133.45
CA ALA A 62 -59.73 10.84 132.73
C ALA A 62 -60.70 10.15 131.75
N LYS A 63 -61.98 10.00 132.12
CA LYS A 63 -63.00 9.39 131.24
C LYS A 63 -63.35 10.26 130.03
N ALA A 64 -63.38 11.58 130.20
CA ALA A 64 -63.60 12.52 129.09
C ALA A 64 -62.41 12.54 128.11
N ALA A 65 -61.17 12.51 128.64
CA ALA A 65 -59.97 12.45 127.82
C ALA A 65 -59.85 11.15 127.01
N ALA A 66 -60.29 10.01 127.56
CA ALA A 66 -60.29 8.74 126.85
C ALA A 66 -61.25 8.74 125.64
N ARG A 67 -62.48 9.26 125.81
CA ARG A 67 -63.46 9.36 124.70
C ARG A 67 -63.02 10.30 123.59
N ALA A 68 -62.33 11.39 123.93
CA ALA A 68 -61.78 12.31 122.94
C ALA A 68 -60.66 11.68 122.11
N ARG A 69 -59.81 10.85 122.74
CA ARG A 69 -58.73 10.12 122.04
C ARG A 69 -59.28 9.07 121.07
N GLU A 70 -60.28 8.30 121.50
CA GLU A 70 -60.87 7.24 120.67
C GLU A 70 -61.55 7.82 119.41
N LYS A 71 -62.25 8.96 119.54
CA LYS A 71 -62.85 9.65 118.40
C LYS A 71 -61.79 10.20 117.43
N ALA A 72 -60.74 10.81 117.96
CA ALA A 72 -59.63 11.31 117.14
C ALA A 72 -58.87 10.17 116.41
N GLU A 73 -58.75 9.00 117.05
CA GLU A 73 -58.11 7.83 116.45
C GLU A 73 -58.97 7.21 115.33
N GLN A 74 -60.30 7.19 115.49
CA GLN A 74 -61.20 6.74 114.42
C GLN A 74 -61.18 7.68 113.20
N GLU A 75 -61.19 9.00 113.42
CA GLU A 75 -61.09 9.99 112.34
C GLU A 75 -59.74 9.91 111.61
N ALA A 76 -58.64 9.66 112.33
CA ALA A 76 -57.32 9.43 111.73
C ALA A 76 -57.28 8.16 110.85
N ARG A 77 -57.86 7.05 111.32
CA ARG A 77 -57.94 5.80 110.53
C ARG A 77 -58.81 5.94 109.28
N GLN A 78 -59.89 6.72 109.34
CA GLN A 78 -60.73 7.01 108.17
C GLN A 78 -59.96 7.85 107.13
N ALA A 79 -59.26 8.89 107.56
CA ALA A 79 -58.45 9.72 106.67
C ALA A 79 -57.30 8.93 106.01
N GLU A 80 -56.66 8.00 106.74
CA GLU A 80 -55.62 7.14 106.19
C GLU A 80 -56.17 6.14 105.15
N ALA A 81 -57.34 5.56 105.41
CA ALA A 81 -58.00 4.66 104.46
C ALA A 81 -58.42 5.38 103.16
N GLU A 82 -58.92 6.61 103.24
CA GLU A 82 -59.28 7.41 102.06
C GLU A 82 -58.04 7.80 101.22
N LEU A 83 -56.92 8.13 101.86
CA LEU A 83 -55.68 8.45 101.15
C LEU A 83 -55.13 7.23 100.38
N LEU A 84 -55.15 6.05 101.00
CA LEU A 84 -54.73 4.82 100.34
C LEU A 84 -55.64 4.45 99.16
N ALA A 85 -56.95 4.63 99.30
CA ALA A 85 -57.91 4.40 98.22
C ALA A 85 -57.68 5.36 97.03
N GLN A 86 -57.37 6.64 97.29
CA GLN A 86 -57.03 7.61 96.25
C GLN A 86 -55.72 7.25 95.53
N GLN A 87 -54.68 6.86 96.27
CA GLN A 87 -53.40 6.45 95.69
C GLN A 87 -53.53 5.20 94.80
N GLU A 88 -54.36 4.22 95.20
CA GLU A 88 -54.58 3.03 94.38
C GLU A 88 -55.38 3.34 93.11
N ALA A 89 -56.38 4.21 93.19
CA ALA A 89 -57.13 4.68 92.02
C ALA A 89 -56.24 5.44 91.02
N GLU A 90 -55.36 6.33 91.49
CA GLU A 90 -54.39 7.04 90.64
C GLU A 90 -53.40 6.07 89.99
N ARG A 91 -52.92 5.06 90.73
CA ARG A 91 -51.98 4.06 90.20
C ARG A 91 -52.64 3.19 89.12
N GLN A 92 -53.90 2.81 89.30
CA GLN A 92 -54.65 2.06 88.29
C GLN A 92 -54.93 2.92 87.04
N ALA A 93 -55.28 4.20 87.21
CA ALA A 93 -55.44 5.13 86.10
C ALA A 93 -54.13 5.34 85.31
N ALA A 94 -53.00 5.53 86.01
CA ALA A 94 -51.69 5.66 85.39
C ALA A 94 -51.28 4.38 84.63
N ALA A 95 -51.55 3.19 85.19
CA ALA A 95 -51.28 1.92 84.54
C ALA A 95 -52.12 1.72 83.27
N ALA A 96 -53.40 2.10 83.30
CA ALA A 96 -54.30 2.03 82.14
C ALA A 96 -53.84 2.97 81.00
N VAL A 97 -53.42 4.20 81.34
CA VAL A 97 -52.90 5.16 80.35
C VAL A 97 -51.56 4.69 79.76
N ALA A 98 -50.68 4.11 80.57
CA ALA A 98 -49.42 3.54 80.08
C ALA A 98 -49.66 2.34 79.14
N ALA A 99 -50.57 1.43 79.50
CA ALA A 99 -50.94 0.30 78.65
C ALA A 99 -51.57 0.74 77.32
N ALA A 100 -52.43 1.76 77.35
CA ALA A 100 -53.03 2.34 76.14
C ALA A 100 -51.97 2.98 75.22
N ARG A 101 -50.99 3.69 75.78
CA ARG A 101 -49.86 4.25 74.99
C ARG A 101 -48.99 3.18 74.36
N VAL A 102 -48.62 2.13 75.11
CA VAL A 102 -47.78 1.04 74.57
C VAL A 102 -48.52 0.32 73.45
N LYS A 103 -49.82 0.05 73.61
CA LYS A 103 -50.62 -0.57 72.56
C LYS A 103 -50.74 0.33 71.32
N ALA A 104 -51.04 1.63 71.51
CA ALA A 104 -51.13 2.57 70.39
C ALA A 104 -49.78 2.75 69.66
N GLU A 105 -48.65 2.75 70.37
CA GLU A 105 -47.32 2.84 69.77
C GLU A 105 -46.94 1.55 69.03
N ALA A 106 -47.31 0.39 69.58
CA ALA A 106 -47.10 -0.89 68.90
C ALA A 106 -47.94 -1.01 67.62
N ASP A 107 -49.22 -0.64 67.67
CA ASP A 107 -50.12 -0.65 66.51
C ASP A 107 -49.63 0.36 65.44
N ALA A 108 -49.20 1.56 65.84
CA ALA A 108 -48.65 2.56 64.91
C ALA A 108 -47.33 2.11 64.25
N ARG A 109 -46.42 1.46 65.01
CA ARG A 109 -45.19 0.90 64.45
C ARG A 109 -45.47 -0.26 63.50
N ALA A 110 -46.43 -1.13 63.82
CA ALA A 110 -46.81 -2.25 62.95
C ALA A 110 -47.40 -1.77 61.61
N VAL A 111 -48.25 -0.74 61.63
CA VAL A 111 -48.79 -0.13 60.41
C VAL A 111 -47.67 0.54 59.59
N ALA A 112 -46.81 1.34 60.23
CA ALA A 112 -45.70 2.01 59.54
C ALA A 112 -44.69 1.02 58.93
N GLU A 113 -44.38 -0.08 59.62
CA GLU A 113 -43.49 -1.12 59.10
C GLU A 113 -44.14 -1.90 57.94
N ALA A 114 -45.43 -2.20 58.03
CA ALA A 114 -46.18 -2.85 56.95
C ALA A 114 -46.24 -1.97 55.69
N GLU A 115 -46.53 -0.68 55.84
CA GLU A 115 -46.54 0.29 54.73
C GLU A 115 -45.15 0.47 54.11
N ALA A 116 -44.10 0.56 54.93
CA ALA A 116 -42.72 0.68 54.45
C ALA A 116 -42.27 -0.56 53.68
N ARG A 117 -42.62 -1.78 54.15
CA ARG A 117 -42.33 -3.03 53.44
C ARG A 117 -43.11 -3.12 52.13
N ALA A 118 -44.39 -2.76 52.12
CA ALA A 118 -45.21 -2.76 50.92
C ALA A 118 -44.70 -1.76 49.87
N ALA A 119 -44.30 -0.55 50.29
CA ALA A 119 -43.70 0.45 49.41
C ALA A 119 -42.34 -0.01 48.86
N ALA A 120 -41.50 -0.63 49.68
CA ALA A 120 -40.21 -1.17 49.25
C ALA A 120 -40.36 -2.33 48.26
N GLU A 121 -41.31 -3.23 48.48
CA GLU A 121 -41.59 -4.34 47.57
C GLU A 121 -42.18 -3.86 46.24
N ALA A 122 -43.10 -2.88 46.28
CA ALA A 122 -43.65 -2.26 45.08
C ALA A 122 -42.57 -1.53 44.26
N ALA A 123 -41.67 -0.79 44.92
CA ALA A 123 -40.55 -0.12 44.26
C ALA A 123 -39.55 -1.12 43.65
N ALA A 124 -39.25 -2.23 44.35
CA ALA A 124 -38.38 -3.28 43.84
C ALA A 124 -38.98 -3.99 42.62
N ARG A 125 -40.28 -4.31 42.64
CA ARG A 125 -40.99 -4.90 41.50
C ARG A 125 -41.03 -3.95 40.30
N ALA A 126 -41.33 -2.67 40.53
CA ALA A 126 -41.36 -1.66 39.46
C ALA A 126 -39.97 -1.46 38.82
N LYS A 127 -38.90 -1.45 39.62
CA LYS A 127 -37.53 -1.36 39.11
C LYS A 127 -37.14 -2.61 38.31
N ALA A 128 -37.45 -3.80 38.81
CA ALA A 128 -37.17 -5.06 38.12
C ALA A 128 -37.94 -5.18 36.79
N GLU A 129 -39.20 -4.75 36.75
CA GLU A 129 -39.99 -4.75 35.51
C GLU A 129 -39.47 -3.72 34.50
N ALA A 130 -39.06 -2.53 34.95
CA ALA A 130 -38.45 -1.53 34.09
C ALA A 130 -37.10 -1.99 33.51
N GLU A 131 -36.24 -2.61 34.33
CA GLU A 131 -34.96 -3.19 33.88
C GLU A 131 -35.18 -4.36 32.90
N ALA A 132 -36.17 -5.23 33.14
CA ALA A 132 -36.49 -6.32 32.23
C ALA A 132 -36.99 -5.82 30.87
N ARG A 133 -37.90 -4.83 30.85
CA ARG A 133 -38.39 -4.22 29.59
C ARG A 133 -37.28 -3.51 28.83
N ALA A 134 -36.39 -2.79 29.54
CA ALA A 134 -35.25 -2.12 28.92
C ALA A 134 -34.24 -3.12 28.31
N ALA A 135 -33.99 -4.23 29.00
CA ALA A 135 -33.12 -5.30 28.49
C ALA A 135 -33.71 -5.99 27.26
N GLU A 136 -35.02 -6.25 27.25
CA GLU A 136 -35.72 -6.84 26.10
C GLU A 136 -35.73 -5.91 24.89
N GLU A 137 -36.01 -4.61 25.08
CA GLU A 137 -35.96 -3.62 24.00
C GLU A 137 -34.54 -3.45 23.45
N ALA A 138 -33.52 -3.43 24.31
CA ALA A 138 -32.12 -3.36 23.88
C ALA A 138 -31.72 -4.61 23.08
N ALA A 139 -32.13 -5.80 23.51
CA ALA A 139 -31.87 -7.05 22.79
C ALA A 139 -32.57 -7.09 21.42
N ALA A 140 -33.82 -6.63 21.34
CA ALA A 140 -34.58 -6.54 20.10
C ALA A 140 -33.94 -5.56 19.11
N ARG A 141 -33.52 -4.37 19.58
CA ARG A 141 -32.81 -3.37 18.76
C ARG A 141 -31.46 -3.91 18.26
N ALA A 142 -30.69 -4.57 19.13
CA ALA A 142 -29.39 -5.14 18.76
C ALA A 142 -29.53 -6.25 17.71
N LYS A 143 -30.55 -7.12 17.83
CA LYS A 143 -30.82 -8.16 16.84
C LYS A 143 -31.25 -7.56 15.48
N ALA A 144 -32.15 -6.58 15.49
CA ALA A 144 -32.60 -5.91 14.27
C ALA A 144 -31.45 -5.16 13.56
N GLU A 145 -30.57 -4.50 14.32
CA GLU A 145 -29.40 -3.83 13.76
C GLU A 145 -28.39 -4.82 13.18
N ALA A 146 -28.15 -5.95 13.85
CA ALA A 146 -27.27 -7.01 13.35
C ALA A 146 -27.80 -7.63 12.05
N GLU A 147 -29.11 -7.94 11.98
CA GLU A 147 -29.74 -8.46 10.77
C GLU A 147 -29.71 -7.44 9.62
N ALA A 148 -29.97 -6.16 9.89
CA ALA A 148 -29.90 -5.11 8.88
C ALA A 148 -28.47 -4.91 8.34
N ARG A 149 -27.46 -4.93 9.21
CA ARG A 149 -26.04 -4.85 8.80
C ARG A 149 -25.63 -6.07 7.98
N ALA A 150 -26.02 -7.27 8.37
CA ALA A 150 -25.72 -8.50 7.62
C ALA A 150 -26.38 -8.50 6.23
N ALA A 151 -27.63 -8.05 6.12
CA ALA A 151 -28.33 -7.93 4.84
C ALA A 151 -27.68 -6.88 3.92
N ALA A 152 -27.28 -5.73 4.48
CA ALA A 152 -26.58 -4.67 3.73
C ALA A 152 -25.21 -5.13 3.24
N GLU A 153 -24.44 -5.84 4.07
CA GLU A 153 -23.15 -6.39 3.69
C GLU A 153 -23.28 -7.48 2.61
N ALA A 154 -24.27 -8.38 2.74
CA ALA A 154 -24.55 -9.39 1.72
C ALA A 154 -24.94 -8.77 0.37
N ALA A 155 -25.79 -7.73 0.38
CA ALA A 155 -26.18 -7.01 -0.83
C ALA A 155 -25.00 -6.26 -1.47
N ALA A 156 -24.14 -5.61 -0.66
CA ALA A 156 -22.95 -4.94 -1.14
C ALA A 156 -21.95 -5.92 -1.77
N ARG A 157 -21.72 -7.08 -1.14
CA ARG A 157 -20.86 -8.15 -1.67
C ARG A 157 -21.41 -8.72 -2.98
N ALA A 158 -22.72 -8.99 -3.06
CA ALA A 158 -23.35 -9.50 -4.27
C ALA A 158 -23.26 -8.51 -5.44
N LYS A 159 -23.44 -7.21 -5.17
CA LYS A 159 -23.29 -6.16 -6.18
C LYS A 159 -21.84 -6.04 -6.66
N ALA A 160 -20.87 -6.03 -5.73
CA ALA A 160 -19.45 -5.97 -6.08
C ALA A 160 -18.99 -7.20 -6.89
N GLU A 161 -19.48 -8.39 -6.56
CA GLU A 161 -19.17 -9.61 -7.30
C GLU A 161 -19.78 -9.59 -8.72
N ALA A 162 -21.02 -9.11 -8.86
CA ALA A 162 -21.67 -8.95 -10.17
C ALA A 162 -20.94 -7.93 -11.05
N GLU A 163 -20.54 -6.78 -10.50
CA GLU A 163 -19.77 -5.76 -11.21
C GLU A 163 -18.38 -6.27 -11.61
N ALA A 164 -17.69 -7.00 -10.72
CA ALA A 164 -16.40 -7.60 -11.03
C ALA A 164 -16.49 -8.66 -12.15
N ARG A 165 -17.52 -9.50 -12.14
CA ARG A 165 -17.77 -10.49 -13.20
C ARG A 165 -18.07 -9.82 -14.54
N ALA A 166 -18.93 -8.79 -14.55
CA ALA A 166 -19.26 -8.03 -15.77
C ALA A 166 -18.04 -7.30 -16.35
N ALA A 167 -17.20 -6.71 -15.49
CA ALA A 167 -15.95 -6.08 -15.90
C ALA A 167 -14.95 -7.09 -16.50
N ALA A 168 -14.82 -8.27 -15.88
CA ALA A 168 -13.95 -9.33 -16.38
C ALA A 168 -14.42 -9.88 -17.74
N GLU A 169 -15.73 -10.09 -17.91
CA GLU A 169 -16.31 -10.55 -19.17
C GLU A 169 -16.15 -9.51 -20.29
N ALA A 170 -16.39 -8.23 -20.00
CA ALA A 170 -16.17 -7.15 -20.96
C ALA A 170 -14.70 -7.04 -21.38
N ALA A 171 -13.76 -7.15 -20.43
CA ALA A 171 -12.32 -7.15 -20.72
C ALA A 171 -11.90 -8.36 -21.56
N ALA A 172 -12.41 -9.55 -21.27
CA ALA A 172 -12.13 -10.76 -22.05
C ALA A 172 -12.67 -10.65 -23.48
N LYS A 173 -13.89 -10.12 -23.65
CA LYS A 173 -14.48 -9.90 -24.97
C LYS A 173 -13.71 -8.83 -25.77
N ALA A 174 -13.36 -7.71 -25.16
CA ALA A 174 -12.56 -6.66 -25.82
C ALA A 174 -11.18 -7.19 -26.26
N LYS A 175 -10.54 -8.02 -25.43
CA LYS A 175 -9.27 -8.67 -25.79
C LYS A 175 -9.45 -9.64 -26.97
N ALA A 176 -10.50 -10.46 -26.95
CA ALA A 176 -10.77 -11.41 -28.03
C ALA A 176 -11.10 -10.71 -29.36
N GLU A 177 -11.85 -9.61 -29.33
CA GLU A 177 -12.14 -8.78 -30.51
C GLU A 177 -10.86 -8.11 -31.06
N ALA A 178 -10.02 -7.56 -30.19
CA ALA A 178 -8.74 -6.98 -30.59
C ALA A 178 -7.78 -8.03 -31.19
N ASP A 179 -7.69 -9.22 -30.59
CA ASP A 179 -6.88 -10.33 -31.12
C ASP A 179 -7.41 -10.82 -32.48
N ALA A 180 -8.74 -10.85 -32.67
CA ALA A 180 -9.35 -11.22 -33.95
C ALA A 180 -9.09 -10.19 -35.05
N GLU A 181 -9.20 -8.89 -34.73
CA GLU A 181 -8.91 -7.81 -35.67
C GLU A 181 -7.41 -7.79 -36.04
N ALA A 182 -6.52 -8.00 -35.07
CA ALA A 182 -5.09 -8.12 -35.32
C ALA A 182 -4.77 -9.26 -36.30
N ARG A 183 -5.37 -10.45 -36.09
CA ARG A 183 -5.21 -11.60 -37.00
C ARG A 183 -5.77 -11.33 -38.39
N LEU A 184 -6.88 -10.61 -38.51
CA LEU A 184 -7.42 -10.25 -39.82
C LEU A 184 -6.47 -9.32 -40.57
N ARG A 185 -5.97 -8.26 -39.91
CA ARG A 185 -4.97 -7.36 -40.49
C ARG A 185 -3.70 -8.08 -40.89
N GLU A 186 -3.26 -9.05 -40.10
CA GLU A 186 -2.11 -9.91 -40.39
C GLU A 186 -2.32 -10.71 -41.69
N GLN A 187 -3.50 -11.30 -41.86
CA GLN A 187 -3.87 -12.04 -43.08
C GLN A 187 -3.98 -11.14 -44.31
N GLU A 188 -4.58 -9.96 -44.15
CA GLU A 188 -4.69 -8.95 -45.21
C GLU A 188 -3.31 -8.47 -45.64
N ASN A 189 -2.43 -8.17 -44.68
CA ASN A 189 -1.05 -7.76 -44.98
C ASN A 189 -0.27 -8.87 -45.66
N ARG A 190 -0.38 -10.13 -45.21
CA ARG A 190 0.25 -11.27 -45.87
C ARG A 190 -0.20 -11.41 -47.32
N THR A 191 -1.50 -11.24 -47.57
CA THR A 191 -2.08 -11.29 -48.92
C THR A 191 -1.56 -10.13 -49.77
N ARG A 192 -1.60 -8.91 -49.25
CA ARG A 192 -1.12 -7.70 -49.94
C ARG A 192 0.36 -7.79 -50.30
N LEU A 193 1.21 -8.16 -49.34
CA LEU A 193 2.64 -8.33 -49.55
C LEU A 193 2.91 -9.38 -50.62
N SER A 194 2.22 -10.53 -50.56
CA SER A 194 2.36 -11.60 -51.57
C SER A 194 2.13 -11.10 -53.00
N MET A 195 1.21 -10.15 -53.20
CA MET A 195 0.94 -9.54 -54.50
C MET A 195 1.98 -8.49 -54.89
N GLU A 196 2.44 -7.67 -53.94
CA GLU A 196 3.34 -6.54 -54.20
C GLU A 196 4.79 -6.97 -54.50
N MET A 197 5.29 -8.04 -53.89
CA MET A 197 6.72 -8.37 -53.96
C MET A 197 7.07 -9.70 -54.62
N ASN A 198 6.09 -10.42 -55.19
CA ASN A 198 6.31 -11.80 -55.65
C ASN A 198 7.00 -12.65 -54.54
N VAL A 199 6.49 -12.49 -53.30
CA VAL A 199 7.27 -12.72 -52.06
C VAL A 199 7.78 -14.16 -51.96
N THR A 200 9.00 -14.25 -51.47
CA THR A 200 9.54 -15.32 -50.65
C THR A 200 8.48 -15.97 -49.75
N PRO A 201 8.22 -17.29 -49.83
CA PRO A 201 7.18 -17.94 -49.02
C PRO A 201 7.39 -17.71 -47.50
N PRO A 202 6.33 -17.83 -46.66
CA PRO A 202 6.47 -17.72 -45.21
C PRO A 202 7.54 -18.67 -44.67
N VAL A 203 8.10 -18.35 -43.51
CA VAL A 203 9.16 -19.18 -42.90
C VAL A 203 8.63 -20.59 -42.69
N PRO A 204 9.31 -21.62 -43.23
CA PRO A 204 8.82 -22.98 -43.11
C PRO A 204 8.89 -23.46 -41.66
N VAL A 205 8.11 -24.49 -41.36
CA VAL A 205 8.36 -25.30 -40.17
C VAL A 205 9.60 -26.14 -40.44
N TYR A 206 10.66 -25.93 -39.67
CA TYR A 206 11.92 -26.62 -39.92
C TYR A 206 11.87 -28.07 -39.38
N THR A 207 12.21 -29.02 -40.25
CA THR A 207 12.54 -30.39 -39.83
C THR A 207 13.99 -30.47 -39.35
N PRO A 208 14.38 -31.47 -38.55
CA PRO A 208 15.78 -31.67 -38.17
C PRO A 208 16.74 -31.75 -39.36
N GLU A 209 16.28 -32.33 -40.47
CA GLU A 209 17.05 -32.45 -41.72
C GLU A 209 17.23 -31.09 -42.40
N MET A 210 16.19 -30.25 -42.44
CA MET A 210 16.28 -28.89 -42.96
C MET A 210 17.24 -28.04 -42.12
N VAL A 211 17.16 -28.14 -40.79
CA VAL A 211 18.09 -27.46 -39.87
C VAL A 211 19.53 -27.85 -40.18
N GLN A 212 19.82 -29.15 -40.30
CA GLN A 212 21.15 -29.63 -40.61
C GLN A 212 21.67 -29.09 -41.95
N LYS A 213 20.82 -29.09 -42.99
CA LYS A 213 21.17 -28.55 -44.31
C LYS A 213 21.43 -27.04 -44.26
N ALA A 214 20.56 -26.29 -43.57
CA ALA A 214 20.67 -24.84 -43.42
C ALA A 214 21.97 -24.44 -42.69
N GLU A 215 22.26 -25.06 -41.55
CA GLU A 215 23.48 -24.80 -40.79
C GLU A 215 24.74 -25.16 -41.59
N SER A 216 24.70 -26.28 -42.34
CA SER A 216 25.79 -26.68 -43.23
C SER A 216 26.00 -25.70 -44.39
N ALA A 217 24.94 -25.08 -44.91
CA ALA A 217 25.02 -24.10 -45.98
C ALA A 217 25.66 -22.78 -45.50
N MET A 218 25.29 -22.30 -44.30
CA MET A 218 25.79 -21.04 -43.75
C MET A 218 27.29 -21.03 -43.42
N ILE A 219 27.91 -22.20 -43.23
CA ILE A 219 29.34 -22.34 -42.93
C ILE A 219 30.21 -22.66 -44.15
N GLN A 220 29.63 -22.69 -45.36
CA GLN A 220 30.41 -22.97 -46.57
C GLN A 220 31.49 -21.88 -46.81
N PRO A 221 32.58 -22.24 -47.51
CA PRO A 221 33.58 -21.26 -47.96
C PRO A 221 32.92 -20.11 -48.73
N ASP A 222 33.38 -18.88 -48.48
CA ASP A 222 32.91 -17.66 -49.15
C ASP A 222 31.43 -17.27 -48.89
N ILE A 223 30.68 -18.02 -48.06
CA ILE A 223 29.31 -17.66 -47.68
C ILE A 223 29.31 -16.72 -46.46
N MET A 224 28.59 -15.60 -46.60
CA MET A 224 28.21 -14.74 -45.49
C MET A 224 26.74 -15.01 -45.14
N ALA A 225 26.50 -15.31 -43.87
CA ALA A 225 25.16 -15.55 -43.34
C ALA A 225 24.69 -14.36 -42.51
N LEU A 226 23.41 -13.98 -42.65
CA LEU A 226 22.74 -12.96 -41.86
C LEU A 226 21.60 -13.57 -41.06
N PRO A 227 21.40 -13.17 -39.79
CA PRO A 227 20.25 -13.60 -39.03
C PRO A 227 19.02 -12.74 -39.39
N PHE A 228 17.88 -13.07 -38.81
CA PHE A 228 16.78 -12.12 -38.74
C PHE A 228 17.24 -10.85 -38.01
N ILE A 229 16.93 -9.67 -38.54
CA ILE A 229 17.46 -8.40 -38.02
C ILE A 229 16.32 -7.61 -37.33
N PRO A 230 15.97 -7.95 -36.07
CA PRO A 230 14.84 -7.35 -35.37
C PRO A 230 15.09 -5.87 -35.02
N ARG A 231 16.31 -5.49 -34.61
CA ARG A 231 16.74 -4.10 -34.32
C ARG A 231 18.28 -3.90 -34.29
N MET A 232 19.06 -4.92 -34.63
CA MET A 232 20.51 -4.91 -34.41
C MET A 232 21.27 -4.66 -35.70
N MET A 233 22.51 -4.17 -35.58
CA MET A 233 23.44 -4.17 -36.70
C MET A 233 24.23 -5.48 -36.65
N ASN A 234 24.46 -6.09 -37.80
CA ASN A 234 25.21 -7.34 -37.88
C ASN A 234 26.43 -7.14 -38.78
N LEU A 235 27.61 -7.46 -38.27
CA LEU A 235 28.78 -7.73 -39.10
C LEU A 235 28.85 -9.24 -39.32
N SER A 236 28.92 -9.68 -40.57
CA SER A 236 29.13 -11.07 -40.94
C SER A 236 30.42 -11.21 -41.72
N VAL A 237 31.20 -12.24 -41.42
CA VAL A 237 32.44 -12.56 -42.14
C VAL A 237 32.27 -13.91 -42.81
N ALA A 238 32.71 -14.00 -44.07
CA ALA A 238 32.62 -15.22 -44.86
C ALA A 238 33.19 -16.42 -44.10
N SER A 239 32.42 -17.52 -44.10
CA SER A 239 32.73 -18.78 -43.41
C SER A 239 32.86 -18.71 -41.88
N ARG A 240 32.63 -17.55 -41.27
CA ARG A 240 32.68 -17.34 -39.81
C ARG A 240 31.33 -16.93 -39.23
N GLY A 241 30.41 -16.45 -40.07
CA GLY A 241 29.11 -15.99 -39.64
C GLY A 241 29.16 -14.63 -38.95
N VAL A 242 28.19 -14.39 -38.08
CA VAL A 242 27.96 -13.09 -37.43
C VAL A 242 28.96 -12.88 -36.31
N ILE A 243 29.56 -11.69 -36.27
CA ILE A 243 30.46 -11.28 -35.20
C ILE A 243 29.64 -10.90 -33.96
N ALA A 244 29.88 -11.58 -32.85
CA ALA A 244 29.29 -11.25 -31.57
C ALA A 244 29.80 -9.88 -31.08
N MET A 245 28.87 -8.96 -30.81
CA MET A 245 29.18 -7.66 -30.19
C MET A 245 28.84 -7.71 -28.70
N THR A 246 29.64 -7.05 -27.86
CA THR A 246 29.22 -6.76 -26.49
C THR A 246 28.03 -5.79 -26.50
N PRO A 247 27.14 -5.82 -25.48
CA PRO A 247 26.01 -4.89 -25.42
C PRO A 247 26.45 -3.42 -25.54
N GLU A 248 27.53 -3.04 -24.85
CA GLU A 248 28.13 -1.71 -24.89
C GLU A 248 28.63 -1.33 -26.30
N ALA A 249 29.37 -2.22 -26.98
CA ALA A 249 29.84 -1.94 -28.33
C ALA A 249 28.68 -1.82 -29.33
N SER A 250 27.62 -2.62 -29.15
CA SER A 250 26.42 -2.55 -29.98
C SER A 250 25.68 -1.22 -29.82
N GLU A 251 25.51 -0.77 -28.57
CA GLU A 251 24.88 0.51 -28.24
C GLU A 251 25.66 1.70 -28.80
N LEU A 252 26.96 1.78 -28.50
CA LEU A 252 27.82 2.87 -28.96
C LEU A 252 27.90 2.93 -30.48
N THR A 253 28.13 1.79 -31.15
CA THR A 253 28.16 1.71 -32.62
C THR A 253 26.83 2.19 -33.22
N GLY A 254 25.70 1.80 -32.63
CA GLY A 254 24.37 2.16 -33.12
C GLY A 254 24.09 3.64 -32.97
N ASN A 255 24.46 4.22 -31.82
CA ASN A 255 24.34 5.64 -31.59
C ASN A 255 25.23 6.45 -32.56
N THR A 256 26.50 6.09 -32.69
CA THR A 256 27.41 6.72 -33.65
C THR A 256 26.87 6.62 -35.08
N PHE A 257 26.32 5.46 -35.48
CA PHE A 257 25.75 5.26 -36.81
C PHE A 257 24.58 6.22 -37.09
N VAL A 258 23.61 6.31 -36.18
CA VAL A 258 22.42 7.17 -36.36
C VAL A 258 22.80 8.66 -36.35
N ARG A 259 23.68 9.06 -35.43
CA ARG A 259 24.19 10.44 -35.38
C ARG A 259 24.96 10.79 -36.66
N ALA A 260 25.80 9.88 -37.14
CA ALA A 260 26.58 10.07 -38.37
C ALA A 260 25.67 10.19 -39.60
N ALA A 261 24.66 9.32 -39.72
CA ALA A 261 23.67 9.40 -40.80
C ALA A 261 22.93 10.75 -40.78
N SER A 262 22.54 11.23 -39.60
CA SER A 262 21.85 12.51 -39.43
C SER A 262 22.75 13.69 -39.82
N VAL A 263 23.96 13.77 -39.24
CA VAL A 263 24.95 14.83 -39.52
C VAL A 263 25.31 14.88 -41.00
N LEU A 264 25.54 13.72 -41.62
CA LEU A 264 25.84 13.67 -43.05
C LEU A 264 24.62 14.03 -43.89
N SER A 265 23.41 13.60 -43.56
CA SER A 265 22.22 13.92 -44.37
C SER A 265 21.99 15.43 -44.53
N GLU A 266 22.30 16.21 -43.49
CA GLU A 266 22.19 17.67 -43.47
C GLU A 266 23.47 18.38 -43.93
N TRP A 267 24.54 17.63 -44.20
CA TRP A 267 25.83 18.20 -44.56
C TRP A 267 25.73 18.94 -45.90
N VAL A 268 25.79 20.27 -45.81
CA VAL A 268 25.93 21.15 -46.96
C VAL A 268 27.42 21.42 -47.16
N ALA A 269 27.98 20.93 -48.26
CA ALA A 269 29.34 21.28 -48.65
C ALA A 269 29.44 22.80 -48.79
N ALA A 270 30.35 23.44 -48.05
CA ALA A 270 30.72 24.82 -48.35
C ALA A 270 31.30 24.82 -49.77
N THR A 271 30.54 25.36 -50.73
CA THR A 271 30.68 25.15 -52.18
C THR A 271 32.01 25.61 -52.79
N GLU A 272 32.90 26.21 -52.01
CA GLU A 272 34.15 26.78 -52.50
C GLU A 272 35.39 25.89 -52.30
N THR A 273 35.32 24.79 -51.55
CA THR A 273 36.54 24.04 -51.14
C THR A 273 36.55 22.53 -51.42
N MET A 274 35.41 21.91 -51.77
CA MET A 274 35.40 20.47 -52.05
C MET A 274 35.71 20.17 -53.53
N ALA A 275 36.78 19.40 -53.76
CA ALA A 275 37.07 18.85 -55.08
C ALA A 275 35.89 17.99 -55.57
N ALA A 276 35.67 17.95 -56.89
CA ALA A 276 34.59 17.20 -57.53
C ALA A 276 34.68 15.67 -57.34
N THR A 277 35.70 15.17 -56.63
CA THR A 277 35.97 13.76 -56.31
C THR A 277 36.05 13.50 -54.81
N ALA A 278 35.56 14.42 -53.98
CA ALA A 278 35.59 14.31 -52.52
C ALA A 278 34.18 14.20 -51.92
N THR A 279 34.06 13.41 -50.85
CA THR A 279 32.81 13.28 -50.07
C THR A 279 33.09 13.44 -48.58
N ALA A 280 32.10 13.91 -47.84
CA ALA A 280 32.14 13.93 -46.39
C ALA A 280 31.87 12.52 -45.85
N GLY A 281 32.65 12.09 -44.87
CA GLY A 281 32.48 10.78 -44.25
C GLY A 281 32.72 10.80 -42.75
N VAL A 282 32.09 9.87 -42.05
CA VAL A 282 32.24 9.68 -40.60
C VAL A 282 32.59 8.23 -40.34
N LEU A 283 33.62 7.99 -39.54
CA LEU A 283 33.95 6.66 -39.03
C LEU A 283 32.96 6.24 -37.95
N VAL A 284 32.34 5.06 -38.10
CA VAL A 284 31.37 4.53 -37.14
C VAL A 284 32.03 3.52 -36.21
N ALA A 285 32.77 2.56 -36.76
CA ALA A 285 33.44 1.52 -35.98
C ALA A 285 34.62 0.92 -36.76
N THR A 286 35.56 0.34 -36.01
CA THR A 286 36.63 -0.50 -36.53
C THR A 286 36.55 -1.90 -35.93
N PHE A 287 36.90 -2.91 -36.71
CA PHE A 287 36.83 -4.30 -36.32
C PHE A 287 38.23 -4.93 -36.31
N TRP A 288 38.58 -5.51 -35.16
CA TRP A 288 39.91 -6.02 -34.86
C TRP A 288 39.86 -7.53 -34.72
N SER A 289 40.60 -8.25 -35.57
CA SER A 289 40.94 -9.65 -35.29
C SER A 289 41.77 -9.71 -34.01
N GLN A 290 41.55 -10.74 -33.18
CA GLN A 290 42.39 -11.02 -32.01
C GLN A 290 43.89 -11.08 -32.38
N GLU A 291 44.76 -10.64 -31.46
CA GLU A 291 46.21 -10.57 -31.64
C GLU A 291 46.83 -11.95 -31.98
N ALA A 292 47.79 -11.95 -32.91
CA ALA A 292 48.45 -13.15 -33.40
C ALA A 292 49.29 -13.83 -32.31
N GLY A 293 49.11 -15.15 -32.13
CA GLY A 293 49.90 -15.96 -31.18
C GLY A 293 49.31 -17.31 -30.75
N LYS A 294 48.07 -17.66 -31.16
CA LYS A 294 47.42 -18.94 -30.84
C LYS A 294 46.89 -19.75 -32.04
N GLY A 295 47.50 -19.58 -33.23
CA GLY A 295 47.23 -20.46 -34.38
C GLY A 295 46.03 -20.06 -35.24
N SER A 296 46.02 -18.82 -35.74
CA SER A 296 45.18 -18.43 -36.88
C SER A 296 46.09 -17.74 -37.90
N ASP A 297 46.26 -18.36 -39.06
CA ASP A 297 46.99 -17.78 -40.18
C ASP A 297 46.30 -16.47 -40.63
N ARG A 298 46.74 -15.34 -40.06
CA ARG A 298 46.61 -14.04 -40.72
C ARG A 298 47.66 -14.06 -41.84
N VAL A 299 47.23 -14.40 -43.05
CA VAL A 299 48.05 -14.26 -44.25
C VAL A 299 47.83 -12.84 -44.78
N PRO A 300 48.83 -11.94 -44.70
CA PRO A 300 48.75 -10.67 -45.40
C PRO A 300 48.47 -10.94 -46.90
N GLY A 301 47.41 -10.35 -47.45
CA GLY A 301 46.96 -10.58 -48.83
C GLY A 301 45.84 -11.63 -49.01
N ARG A 302 45.21 -12.12 -47.93
CA ARG A 302 43.91 -12.80 -48.01
C ARG A 302 42.84 -11.89 -47.43
N ASP A 303 42.16 -11.17 -48.31
CA ASP A 303 41.16 -10.17 -47.94
C ASP A 303 39.98 -10.82 -47.21
N MET A 304 39.50 -10.13 -46.18
CA MET A 304 38.32 -10.56 -45.45
C MET A 304 37.07 -10.18 -46.23
N GLU A 305 36.42 -11.17 -46.83
CA GLU A 305 35.05 -11.00 -47.32
C GLU A 305 34.12 -10.84 -46.12
N ALA A 306 33.57 -9.64 -45.99
CA ALA A 306 32.70 -9.27 -44.88
C ALA A 306 31.55 -8.42 -45.40
N LEU A 307 30.43 -8.46 -44.68
CA LEU A 307 29.30 -7.59 -44.90
C LEU A 307 28.80 -7.03 -43.58
N PHE A 308 28.25 -5.84 -43.65
CA PHE A 308 27.55 -5.17 -42.57
C PHE A 308 26.11 -4.94 -42.98
N ALA A 309 25.16 -5.33 -42.12
CA ALA A 309 23.74 -5.18 -42.36
C ALA A 309 23.06 -4.39 -41.24
N THR A 310 22.12 -3.53 -41.61
CA THR A 310 21.31 -2.71 -40.70
C THR A 310 19.97 -2.36 -41.33
N GLN A 311 19.09 -1.68 -40.61
CA GLN A 311 17.81 -1.21 -41.17
C GLN A 311 18.05 -0.03 -42.13
N ALA A 312 17.53 -0.12 -43.35
CA ALA A 312 17.73 0.92 -44.38
C ALA A 312 17.16 2.29 -43.96
N ILE A 313 16.11 2.29 -43.13
CA ILE A 313 15.49 3.49 -42.58
C ILE A 313 16.48 4.41 -41.85
N LEU A 314 17.53 3.84 -41.22
CA LEU A 314 18.53 4.60 -40.46
C LEU A 314 19.42 5.46 -41.36
N LEU A 315 19.49 5.14 -42.65
CA LEU A 315 20.26 5.89 -43.65
C LEU A 315 19.40 6.86 -44.45
N ASN A 316 18.07 6.81 -44.32
CA ASN A 316 17.12 7.62 -45.08
C ASN A 316 16.46 8.73 -44.24
N GLY A 317 17.13 9.20 -43.19
CA GLY A 317 16.60 10.25 -42.30
C GLY A 317 15.29 9.87 -41.60
N GLY A 318 15.01 8.57 -41.44
CA GLY A 318 13.76 8.11 -40.83
C GLY A 318 12.54 8.09 -41.78
N ASN A 319 12.71 8.46 -43.07
CA ASN A 319 11.59 8.50 -44.01
C ASN A 319 11.20 7.09 -44.48
N ILE A 320 10.17 6.51 -43.84
CA ILE A 320 9.63 5.18 -44.15
C ILE A 320 8.88 5.17 -45.48
N GLU A 321 8.22 6.28 -45.86
CA GLU A 321 7.38 6.33 -47.06
C GLU A 321 8.17 6.21 -48.36
N ALA A 322 9.45 6.57 -48.32
CA ALA A 322 10.37 6.47 -49.45
C ALA A 322 10.90 5.04 -49.71
N LEU A 323 10.62 4.09 -48.82
CA LEU A 323 10.99 2.68 -48.98
C LEU A 323 9.71 1.84 -49.05
N GLN A 324 9.27 1.53 -50.26
CA GLN A 324 8.07 0.72 -50.51
C GLN A 324 8.44 -0.60 -51.19
N PRO A 325 7.73 -1.70 -50.87
CA PRO A 325 7.93 -2.95 -51.57
C PRO A 325 7.65 -2.84 -53.07
N GLY A 326 8.37 -3.62 -53.89
CA GLY A 326 8.26 -3.58 -55.37
C GLY A 326 9.14 -2.54 -56.07
N MET A 327 9.96 -1.80 -55.33
CA MET A 327 10.99 -0.91 -55.90
C MET A 327 12.26 -1.68 -56.27
N ASP A 328 12.90 -1.34 -57.39
CA ASP A 328 14.19 -1.91 -57.83
C ASP A 328 15.41 -1.13 -57.30
N SER A 329 15.20 0.11 -56.88
CA SER A 329 16.25 0.97 -56.34
C SER A 329 15.65 2.13 -55.53
N VAL A 330 16.47 2.73 -54.67
CA VAL A 330 16.11 3.91 -53.87
C VAL A 330 17.31 4.84 -53.77
N GLU A 331 17.07 6.15 -53.67
CA GLU A 331 18.11 7.12 -53.38
C GLU A 331 18.26 7.30 -51.87
N LEU A 332 19.46 7.08 -51.34
CA LEU A 332 19.79 7.35 -49.94
C LEU A 332 20.67 8.59 -49.83
N PRO A 333 20.42 9.50 -48.88
CA PRO A 333 21.26 10.68 -48.65
C PRO A 333 22.66 10.33 -48.09
N VAL A 334 22.80 9.13 -47.52
CA VAL A 334 24.01 8.58 -46.92
C VAL A 334 24.11 7.11 -47.29
N ARG A 335 25.30 6.64 -47.67
CA ARG A 335 25.61 5.22 -47.91
C ARG A 335 26.75 4.78 -47.01
N ALA A 336 26.77 3.51 -46.62
CA ALA A 336 27.89 2.97 -45.87
C ALA A 336 29.01 2.52 -46.81
N TYR A 337 30.23 2.50 -46.27
CA TYR A 337 31.41 1.99 -46.92
C TYR A 337 32.17 1.12 -45.92
N LEU A 338 32.45 -0.12 -46.31
CA LEU A 338 33.10 -1.12 -45.48
C LEU A 338 34.38 -1.56 -46.19
N ALA A 339 35.54 -1.16 -45.66
CA ALA A 339 36.83 -1.46 -46.29
C ALA A 339 37.92 -1.61 -45.24
N GLU A 340 39.06 -2.17 -45.66
CA GLU A 340 40.24 -2.22 -44.81
C GLU A 340 40.90 -0.83 -44.75
N GLU A 341 41.06 -0.29 -43.55
CA GLU A 341 41.79 0.94 -43.24
C GLU A 341 42.81 0.62 -42.14
N ASN A 342 44.09 0.92 -42.40
CA ASN A 342 45.17 0.74 -41.42
C ASN A 342 45.27 -0.66 -40.81
N GLY A 343 44.97 -1.73 -41.56
CA GLY A 343 45.05 -3.12 -41.08
C GLY A 343 43.81 -3.62 -40.34
N HIS A 344 42.73 -2.82 -40.32
CA HIS A 344 41.47 -3.12 -39.67
C HIS A 344 40.31 -2.90 -40.64
N LEU A 345 39.26 -3.70 -40.50
CA LEU A 345 38.03 -3.43 -41.22
C LEU A 345 37.37 -2.18 -40.59
N ALA A 346 37.01 -1.20 -41.40
CA ALA A 346 36.41 0.05 -40.96
C ALA A 346 35.05 0.24 -41.62
N LEU A 347 34.04 0.56 -40.80
CA LEU A 347 32.72 0.97 -41.25
C LEU A 347 32.62 2.48 -41.22
N ARG A 348 32.43 3.09 -42.38
CA ARG A 348 32.17 4.53 -42.56
C ARG A 348 30.80 4.78 -43.14
N LEU A 349 30.24 5.94 -42.83
CA LEU A 349 29.13 6.52 -43.57
C LEU A 349 29.63 7.66 -44.45
N LEU A 350 29.12 7.74 -45.68
CA LEU A 350 29.54 8.70 -46.71
C LEU A 350 28.33 9.48 -47.22
N LYS A 351 28.52 10.78 -47.44
CA LYS A 351 27.51 11.65 -48.07
C LYS A 351 27.34 11.30 -49.55
N THR A 352 26.09 11.13 -49.99
CA THR A 352 25.76 10.94 -51.41
C THR A 352 25.38 12.27 -52.08
N GLY A 353 25.44 12.31 -53.41
CA GLY A 353 25.08 13.47 -54.22
C GLY A 353 26.14 14.58 -54.26
N THR A 354 27.13 14.55 -53.36
CA THR A 354 28.32 15.42 -53.38
C THR A 354 29.53 14.72 -53.96
N GLY A 355 30.32 15.43 -54.78
CA GLY A 355 31.61 14.92 -55.29
C GLY A 355 31.54 13.64 -56.12
N GLY A 356 30.38 13.31 -56.67
CA GLY A 356 30.20 12.19 -57.60
C GLY A 356 29.82 10.85 -56.97
N LEU A 357 29.62 10.74 -55.65
CA LEU A 357 29.10 9.50 -55.04
C LEU A 357 27.59 9.36 -55.33
N PRO A 358 27.14 8.34 -56.08
CA PRO A 358 25.72 8.18 -56.42
C PRO A 358 24.85 7.93 -55.19
N ALA A 359 23.64 8.49 -55.17
CA ALA A 359 22.66 8.22 -54.10
C ALA A 359 21.92 6.89 -54.29
N VAL A 360 21.85 6.39 -55.52
CA VAL A 360 21.09 5.21 -55.89
C VAL A 360 21.69 3.95 -55.27
N VAL A 361 20.87 3.20 -54.56
CA VAL A 361 21.14 1.87 -54.01
C VAL A 361 20.14 0.89 -54.62
N ARG A 362 20.63 -0.24 -55.13
CA ARG A 362 19.77 -1.28 -55.72
C ARG A 362 19.05 -2.07 -54.65
N ILE A 363 17.83 -2.49 -54.95
CA ILE A 363 17.07 -3.44 -54.15
C ILE A 363 17.19 -4.80 -54.83
N LEU A 364 17.62 -5.82 -54.09
CA LEU A 364 17.81 -7.18 -54.57
C LEU A 364 16.76 -8.11 -53.95
N ASP A 365 16.37 -9.11 -54.74
CA ASP A 365 15.45 -10.15 -54.30
C ASP A 365 16.14 -11.17 -53.40
N ALA A 366 15.41 -11.63 -52.39
CA ALA A 366 15.79 -12.73 -51.52
C ALA A 366 14.89 -13.93 -51.81
N VAL A 367 15.47 -15.04 -52.28
CA VAL A 367 14.70 -16.21 -52.74
C VAL A 367 14.82 -17.34 -51.72
N ARG A 368 13.70 -17.85 -51.21
CA ARG A 368 13.67 -18.97 -50.26
C ARG A 368 14.12 -20.25 -50.96
N ASP A 369 15.13 -20.90 -50.42
CA ASP A 369 15.49 -22.26 -50.78
C ASP A 369 14.57 -23.24 -50.02
N PRO A 370 13.77 -24.08 -50.72
CA PRO A 370 12.88 -25.03 -50.07
C PRO A 370 13.60 -26.16 -49.31
N GLU A 371 14.87 -26.46 -49.62
CA GLU A 371 15.60 -27.53 -48.95
C GLU A 371 16.17 -27.11 -47.58
N THR A 372 16.60 -25.85 -47.48
CA THR A 372 17.22 -25.30 -46.26
C THR A 372 16.25 -24.43 -45.49
N GLY A 373 15.26 -23.81 -46.14
CA GLY A 373 14.43 -22.78 -45.55
C GLY A 373 15.16 -21.45 -45.31
N LEU A 374 16.35 -21.26 -45.89
CA LEU A 374 17.09 -19.99 -45.88
C LEU A 374 16.70 -19.14 -47.09
N ASP A 375 16.87 -17.82 -46.99
CA ASP A 375 16.77 -16.93 -48.14
C ASP A 375 18.13 -16.71 -48.77
N LYS A 376 18.18 -16.80 -50.09
CA LYS A 376 19.38 -16.63 -50.90
C LYS A 376 19.32 -15.33 -51.67
N ILE A 377 20.36 -14.52 -51.56
CA ILE A 377 20.54 -13.28 -52.31
C ILE A 377 21.79 -13.43 -53.18
N ILE A 378 21.62 -13.20 -54.48
CA ILE A 378 22.74 -13.12 -55.42
C ILE A 378 23.11 -11.66 -55.61
N VAL A 379 24.30 -11.29 -55.15
CA VAL A 379 24.84 -9.94 -55.29
C VAL A 379 25.66 -9.88 -56.58
N PRO A 380 25.21 -9.13 -57.60
CA PRO A 380 25.92 -9.08 -58.87
C PRO A 380 27.32 -8.51 -58.71
N GLY A 381 28.30 -9.15 -59.36
CA GLY A 381 29.66 -8.62 -59.45
C GLY A 381 29.72 -7.28 -60.19
N LEU A 382 30.66 -6.42 -59.80
CA LEU A 382 30.90 -5.12 -60.47
C LEU A 382 32.14 -5.24 -61.38
N ASN A 383 32.11 -4.62 -62.57
CA ASN A 383 33.25 -4.55 -63.50
C ASN A 383 33.91 -5.91 -63.85
N GLY A 384 33.09 -6.94 -64.13
CA GLY A 384 33.58 -8.27 -64.55
C GLY A 384 34.07 -9.15 -63.41
N ARG A 385 33.78 -8.78 -62.17
CA ARG A 385 33.99 -9.59 -60.97
C ARG A 385 32.89 -10.64 -60.79
N ARG A 386 33.10 -11.59 -59.89
CA ARG A 386 32.16 -12.69 -59.65
C ARG A 386 30.91 -12.21 -58.91
N ASP A 387 29.81 -12.91 -59.14
CA ASP A 387 28.64 -12.81 -58.27
C ASP A 387 28.97 -13.41 -56.91
N ARG A 388 28.41 -12.82 -55.85
CA ARG A 388 28.58 -13.29 -54.47
C ARG A 388 27.24 -13.71 -53.89
N GLU A 389 27.29 -14.73 -53.05
CA GLU A 389 26.10 -15.30 -52.43
C GLU A 389 26.02 -14.88 -50.96
N VAL A 390 24.84 -14.39 -50.56
CA VAL A 390 24.52 -14.08 -49.16
C VAL A 390 23.32 -14.92 -48.76
N LEU A 391 23.43 -15.63 -47.64
CA LEU A 391 22.33 -16.37 -47.04
C LEU A 391 21.73 -15.57 -45.89
N VAL A 392 20.41 -15.54 -45.81
CA VAL A 392 19.67 -14.94 -44.70
C VAL A 392 18.89 -16.06 -44.01
N ASN A 393 19.04 -16.14 -42.70
CA ASN A 393 18.26 -17.02 -41.85
C ASN A 393 16.99 -16.27 -41.40
N PRO A 394 15.81 -16.60 -41.93
CA PRO A 394 14.59 -15.88 -41.61
C PRO A 394 13.93 -16.38 -40.32
N SER A 395 14.51 -17.38 -39.64
CA SER A 395 13.89 -18.09 -38.52
C SER A 395 13.82 -17.32 -37.20
N ALA A 396 14.35 -16.09 -37.15
CA ALA A 396 14.45 -15.31 -35.92
C ALA A 396 15.27 -16.02 -34.82
N ASP A 397 16.38 -16.65 -35.23
CA ASP A 397 17.31 -17.28 -34.31
C ASP A 397 17.85 -16.27 -33.27
N GLY A 398 17.89 -16.70 -32.02
CA GLY A 398 18.29 -15.84 -30.89
C GLY A 398 17.18 -14.93 -30.32
N LEU A 399 15.99 -14.88 -30.92
CA LEU A 399 14.83 -14.20 -30.32
C LEU A 399 13.99 -15.12 -29.42
N PRO A 400 13.25 -14.56 -28.43
CA PRO A 400 12.31 -15.35 -27.64
C PRO A 400 11.30 -16.08 -28.54
N ARG A 401 11.17 -17.40 -28.37
CA ARG A 401 10.25 -18.24 -29.15
C ARG A 401 8.80 -17.75 -29.15
N GLU A 402 8.40 -17.07 -28.08
CA GLU A 402 7.05 -16.52 -27.89
C GLU A 402 6.72 -15.38 -28.88
N TRP A 403 7.73 -14.71 -29.46
CA TRP A 403 7.52 -13.58 -30.36
C TRP A 403 7.09 -14.02 -31.76
N PHE A 404 7.50 -15.22 -32.19
CA PHE A 404 7.18 -15.79 -33.50
C PHE A 404 6.81 -17.28 -33.35
N PRO A 405 5.57 -17.58 -32.90
CA PRO A 405 5.14 -18.96 -32.71
C PRO A 405 4.92 -19.65 -34.06
N GLY A 406 5.25 -20.94 -34.15
CA GLY A 406 4.86 -21.79 -35.29
C GLY A 406 5.98 -22.27 -36.21
N HIS A 407 7.26 -21.97 -35.93
CA HIS A 407 8.40 -22.42 -36.76
C HIS A 407 8.92 -23.83 -36.41
N GLY A 408 8.24 -24.55 -35.51
CA GLY A 408 8.66 -25.85 -34.99
C GLY A 408 9.58 -25.76 -33.77
N ASP A 409 10.00 -26.91 -33.23
CA ASP A 409 10.81 -26.99 -32.00
C ASP A 409 12.31 -26.77 -32.23
N ALA A 410 12.76 -26.86 -33.48
CA ALA A 410 14.15 -26.69 -33.90
C ALA A 410 14.19 -25.65 -35.03
N VAL A 411 15.04 -24.62 -34.90
CA VAL A 411 15.28 -23.60 -35.92
C VAL A 411 16.77 -23.51 -36.19
N PRO A 412 17.21 -23.29 -37.45
CA PRO A 412 18.63 -23.20 -37.77
C PRO A 412 19.28 -22.04 -37.03
N GLN A 413 20.46 -22.26 -36.47
CA GLN A 413 21.22 -21.22 -35.78
C GLN A 413 22.20 -20.56 -36.75
N THR A 414 22.14 -19.24 -36.86
CA THR A 414 23.13 -18.48 -37.61
C THR A 414 24.48 -18.60 -36.90
N PRO A 415 25.57 -18.99 -37.60
CA PRO A 415 26.87 -19.14 -36.96
C PRO A 415 27.33 -17.84 -36.31
N LEU A 416 27.85 -17.94 -35.08
CA LEU A 416 28.34 -16.80 -34.29
C LEU A 416 29.85 -16.94 -34.07
N SER A 417 30.61 -15.90 -34.41
CA SER A 417 32.07 -15.83 -34.22
C SER A 417 32.45 -14.78 -33.17
N HIS A 418 33.46 -15.11 -32.38
CA HIS A 418 34.08 -14.24 -31.37
C HIS A 418 35.52 -13.85 -31.75
N ASP A 419 35.92 -14.13 -33.00
CA ASP A 419 37.30 -13.96 -33.46
C ASP A 419 37.67 -12.49 -33.70
N MET A 420 36.66 -11.62 -33.71
CA MET A 420 36.82 -10.18 -33.85
C MET A 420 36.21 -9.44 -32.67
N SER A 421 36.85 -8.34 -32.29
CA SER A 421 36.29 -7.33 -31.40
C SER A 421 35.87 -6.10 -32.19
N VAL A 422 34.80 -5.45 -31.75
CA VAL A 422 34.32 -4.20 -32.34
C VAL A 422 34.72 -3.04 -31.46
N LYS A 423 35.35 -2.03 -32.04
CA LYS A 423 35.65 -0.76 -31.39
C LYS A 423 34.81 0.35 -32.03
N PRO A 424 33.80 0.88 -31.33
CA PRO A 424 33.09 2.07 -31.76
C PRO A 424 34.08 3.22 -31.99
N ALA A 425 33.80 4.08 -32.96
CA ALA A 425 34.66 5.24 -33.23
C ALA A 425 34.58 6.30 -32.13
N VAL A 426 33.49 6.30 -31.37
CA VAL A 426 33.24 7.25 -30.28
C VAL A 426 32.85 6.47 -29.03
N GLU A 427 33.58 6.73 -27.94
CA GLU A 427 33.33 6.11 -26.63
C GLU A 427 32.33 6.92 -25.78
N ASP A 428 32.18 8.22 -26.07
CA ASP A 428 31.25 9.14 -25.42
C ASP A 428 30.13 9.57 -26.37
N THR A 429 28.89 9.20 -26.05
CA THR A 429 27.72 9.48 -26.89
C THR A 429 27.45 10.95 -27.15
N ASP A 430 27.98 11.85 -26.31
CA ASP A 430 27.82 13.29 -26.43
C ASP A 430 28.98 13.96 -27.19
N ALA A 431 30.09 13.25 -27.41
CA ALA A 431 31.24 13.80 -28.11
C ALA A 431 30.89 14.14 -29.58
N PRO A 432 31.39 15.27 -30.12
CA PRO A 432 31.13 15.66 -31.50
C PRO A 432 31.73 14.63 -32.48
N LEU A 433 31.01 14.37 -33.58
CA LEU A 433 31.50 13.49 -34.63
C LEU A 433 32.55 14.20 -35.49
N ALA A 434 33.68 13.53 -35.73
CA ALA A 434 34.65 13.97 -36.72
C ALA A 434 34.11 13.68 -38.12
N VAL A 435 33.94 14.74 -38.92
CA VAL A 435 33.59 14.64 -40.33
C VAL A 435 34.86 14.83 -41.15
N ASP A 436 35.28 13.77 -41.81
CA ASP A 436 36.45 13.76 -42.68
C ASP A 436 36.04 14.09 -44.12
N ILE A 437 36.90 14.80 -44.85
CA ILE A 437 36.79 14.92 -46.30
C ILE A 437 37.63 13.81 -46.94
N LEU A 438 36.95 12.85 -47.55
CA LEU A 438 37.55 11.64 -48.11
C LEU A 438 37.48 11.66 -49.64
N ALA A 439 38.39 10.94 -50.30
CA ALA A 439 38.24 10.64 -51.71
C ALA A 439 36.99 9.75 -51.91
N VAL A 440 36.21 10.03 -52.95
CA VAL A 440 35.06 9.19 -53.31
C VAL A 440 35.57 7.80 -53.72
N PRO A 441 35.06 6.72 -53.10
CA PRO A 441 35.41 5.37 -53.51
C PRO A 441 35.05 5.14 -54.98
N ALA A 442 35.87 4.35 -55.68
CA ALA A 442 35.55 3.99 -57.06
C ALA A 442 34.22 3.20 -57.10
N PRO A 443 33.43 3.29 -58.19
CA PRO A 443 32.15 2.59 -58.28
C PRO A 443 32.24 1.09 -57.99
N GLU A 444 33.33 0.43 -58.39
CA GLU A 444 33.60 -0.99 -58.11
C GLU A 444 33.89 -1.32 -56.64
N GLN A 445 34.18 -0.33 -55.80
CA GLN A 445 34.40 -0.49 -54.37
C GLN A 445 33.10 -0.31 -53.56
N MET A 446 32.06 0.25 -54.17
CA MET A 446 30.77 0.47 -53.53
C MET A 446 29.82 -0.69 -53.82
N GLN A 447 29.95 -1.77 -53.03
CA GLN A 447 29.07 -2.94 -53.14
C GLN A 447 28.08 -3.00 -51.98
N ASP A 448 27.00 -2.25 -52.13
CA ASP A 448 25.86 -2.21 -51.22
C ASP A 448 24.54 -2.44 -51.95
N PHE A 449 23.54 -2.86 -51.18
CA PHE A 449 22.19 -3.12 -51.66
C PHE A 449 21.19 -3.08 -50.51
N ILE A 450 19.91 -3.08 -50.86
CA ILE A 450 18.82 -3.31 -49.92
C ILE A 450 18.14 -4.63 -50.31
N TYR A 451 17.62 -5.35 -49.32
CA TYR A 451 16.65 -6.42 -49.58
C TYR A 451 15.50 -6.31 -48.59
N TRP A 452 14.37 -6.92 -48.93
CA TRP A 452 13.22 -6.98 -48.05
C TRP A 452 13.27 -8.26 -47.21
N GLN A 453 13.53 -8.11 -45.92
CA GLN A 453 13.45 -9.20 -44.96
C GLN A 453 11.99 -9.42 -44.56
N VAL A 454 11.47 -10.60 -44.85
CA VAL A 454 10.11 -11.01 -44.46
C VAL A 454 10.10 -11.42 -43.00
N PHE A 455 9.09 -10.97 -42.26
CA PHE A 455 8.91 -11.42 -40.88
C PHE A 455 8.54 -12.91 -40.86
N PRO A 456 8.89 -13.64 -39.78
CA PRO A 456 8.68 -15.09 -39.76
C PRO A 456 7.24 -15.53 -40.03
N ASP A 457 6.26 -14.77 -39.53
CA ASP A 457 4.82 -14.95 -39.72
C ASP A 457 4.30 -14.58 -41.13
N GLY A 458 5.14 -13.95 -41.96
CA GLY A 458 4.80 -13.43 -43.28
C GLY A 458 3.86 -12.22 -43.25
N SER A 459 3.63 -11.61 -42.08
CA SER A 459 2.67 -10.51 -41.92
C SER A 459 3.23 -9.15 -42.35
N SER A 460 4.55 -9.02 -42.35
CA SER A 460 5.26 -7.76 -42.54
C SER A 460 6.60 -7.99 -43.23
N VAL A 461 7.15 -6.92 -43.80
CA VAL A 461 8.51 -6.90 -44.36
C VAL A 461 9.28 -5.70 -43.84
N ARG A 462 10.60 -5.77 -43.92
CA ARG A 462 11.50 -4.68 -43.54
C ARG A 462 12.62 -4.51 -44.56
N PRO A 463 12.96 -3.26 -44.95
CA PRO A 463 14.10 -3.03 -45.80
C PRO A 463 15.38 -3.09 -44.96
N VAL A 464 16.26 -4.02 -45.31
CA VAL A 464 17.58 -4.20 -44.72
C VAL A 464 18.61 -3.69 -45.71
N TYR A 465 19.43 -2.73 -45.28
CA TYR A 465 20.56 -2.24 -46.03
C TYR A 465 21.80 -3.07 -45.70
N VAL A 466 22.53 -3.48 -46.72
CA VAL A 466 23.75 -4.29 -46.64
C VAL A 466 24.86 -3.58 -47.39
N VAL A 467 26.03 -3.46 -46.78
CA VAL A 467 27.28 -3.06 -47.44
C VAL A 467 28.29 -4.19 -47.30
N MET A 468 29.04 -4.47 -48.35
CA MET A 468 30.04 -5.53 -48.37
C MET A 468 31.43 -4.93 -48.61
N THR A 469 32.47 -5.65 -48.18
CA THR A 469 33.83 -5.32 -48.60
C THR A 469 33.95 -5.41 -50.13
N PRO A 470 34.77 -4.55 -50.75
CA PRO A 470 35.08 -4.66 -52.17
C PRO A 470 35.54 -6.08 -52.48
N ASP A 471 35.05 -6.66 -53.56
CA ASP A 471 35.64 -7.90 -54.05
C ASP A 471 37.09 -7.61 -54.44
N THR A 472 38.02 -8.38 -53.92
CA THR A 472 39.46 -8.25 -54.17
C THR A 472 39.97 -9.34 -55.10
N GLN A 473 39.14 -10.34 -55.41
CA GLN A 473 39.43 -11.33 -56.43
C GLN A 473 39.36 -10.65 -57.80
N GLY A 474 40.41 -10.78 -58.60
CA GLY A 474 40.52 -10.13 -59.92
C GLY A 474 39.36 -10.52 -60.87
N PRO A 475 39.18 -9.78 -61.99
CA PRO A 475 38.10 -10.04 -62.93
C PRO A 475 38.12 -11.49 -63.41
N VAL A 476 36.94 -12.09 -63.55
CA VAL A 476 36.80 -13.46 -64.05
C VAL A 476 37.35 -13.48 -65.48
N ARG A 477 38.53 -14.08 -65.68
CA ARG A 477 39.06 -14.27 -67.03
C ARG A 477 38.12 -15.24 -67.74
N GLU A 478 37.37 -14.75 -68.73
CA GLU A 478 36.77 -15.65 -69.74
C GLU A 478 37.90 -16.54 -70.28
N LEU A 479 37.82 -17.83 -69.97
CA LEU A 479 38.62 -18.84 -70.64
C LEU A 479 38.13 -18.91 -72.09
N VAL A 480 38.58 -17.95 -72.91
CA VAL A 480 38.51 -18.10 -74.36
C VAL A 480 39.36 -19.32 -74.69
N SER A 481 38.69 -20.44 -74.96
CA SER A 481 39.35 -21.63 -75.47
C SER A 481 39.98 -21.27 -76.80
N VAL A 482 41.27 -20.96 -76.81
CA VAL A 482 42.03 -20.82 -78.05
C VAL A 482 42.04 -22.21 -78.68
N PRO A 483 41.44 -22.41 -79.87
CA PRO A 483 41.50 -23.71 -80.53
C PRO A 483 42.96 -24.05 -80.80
N ARG A 484 43.44 -25.17 -80.26
CA ARG A 484 44.78 -25.69 -80.56
C ARG A 484 44.90 -25.86 -82.07
N LYS A 485 45.83 -25.15 -82.70
CA LYS A 485 46.24 -25.44 -84.08
C LYS A 485 46.74 -26.89 -84.14
N PRO A 486 46.28 -27.71 -85.10
CA PRO A 486 46.82 -29.05 -85.29
C PRO A 486 48.30 -28.95 -85.66
N GLY A 487 49.13 -29.65 -84.89
CA GLY A 487 50.58 -29.66 -85.05
C GLY A 487 51.02 -30.32 -86.35
N TYR A 488 52.02 -29.70 -86.98
CA TYR A 488 52.86 -30.33 -87.98
C TYR A 488 53.64 -31.47 -87.33
N ARG A 489 53.49 -32.69 -87.84
CA ARG A 489 54.46 -33.77 -87.60
C ARG A 489 55.68 -33.52 -88.48
N TYR A 490 56.84 -33.37 -87.86
CA TYR A 490 58.11 -33.60 -88.55
C TYR A 490 58.54 -35.05 -88.29
N GLN A 491 58.80 -35.72 -89.41
CA GLN A 491 59.32 -37.08 -89.61
C GLN A 491 58.32 -38.23 -89.47
#